data_AF-A0A9Q5GBK4-F1
#
_entry.id   AF-A0A9Q5GBK4-F1
#
_cell.length_a   1.000
_cell.length_b   1.000
_cell.length_c   1.000
_cell.angle_alpha   90.00
_cell.angle_beta   90.00
_cell.angle_gamma   90.00
#
_symmetry.space_group_name_H-M   'P 1'
#
loop_
_entity.id
_entity.type
_entity.pdbx_description
1 polymer ?
#
loop_
_entity_poly.entity_id
_entity_poly.type
_entity_poly.pdbx_seq_one_letter_code
_entity_poly.pdbx_strand_id
1 'polypeptide(L)'
;MRNSIIANVFFRLGLIEQFGTGVRRINDSYRSSLVQPQFEIFDNSIKIILPVLKFITDDLSNDEKRVYQIIHEGADTTKQISQMSKFGRTKVLKILRQLEKQGYIRRMGEGRATKYILSK
;
A
#
# COMPACT_ATOMS: atom_id res chain seq x y z
N MET A 1 10.12 19.79 26.43
CA MET A 1 9.41 18.52 26.71
C MET A 1 8.37 18.79 27.79
N ARG A 2 7.07 18.51 27.55
CA ARG A 2 5.99 18.93 28.47
C ARG A 2 5.83 18.04 29.72
N ASN A 3 6.07 16.73 29.61
CA ASN A 3 6.07 15.82 30.76
C ASN A 3 7.17 14.76 30.62
N SER A 4 8.22 14.88 31.42
CA SER A 4 9.38 13.97 31.40
C SER A 4 9.10 12.62 32.04
N ILE A 5 8.19 12.56 33.03
CA ILE A 5 7.83 11.34 33.74
C ILE A 5 7.11 10.38 32.78
N ILE A 6 6.06 10.84 32.11
CA ILE A 6 5.29 10.04 31.14
C ILE A 6 6.20 9.54 30.02
N ALA A 7 7.05 10.42 29.50
CA ALA A 7 7.92 10.07 28.39
C ALA A 7 8.98 9.02 28.79
N ASN A 8 9.51 9.08 30.02
CA ASN A 8 10.42 8.05 30.54
C ASN A 8 9.70 6.71 30.71
N VAL A 9 8.44 6.71 31.17
CA VAL A 9 7.61 5.50 31.23
C VAL A 9 7.45 4.90 29.82
N PHE A 10 7.04 5.70 28.83
CA PHE A 10 6.87 5.22 27.45
C PHE A 10 8.18 4.73 26.83
N PHE A 11 9.30 5.36 27.14
CA PHE A 11 10.61 4.91 26.69
C PHE A 11 10.96 3.54 27.28
N ARG A 12 10.78 3.36 28.60
CA ARG A 12 11.03 2.07 29.28
C ARG A 12 10.10 0.96 28.83
N LEU A 13 8.87 1.30 28.44
CA LEU A 13 7.91 0.36 27.86
C LEU A 13 8.18 0.07 26.37
N GLY A 14 9.16 0.73 25.74
CA GLY A 14 9.46 0.55 24.32
C GLY A 14 8.43 1.17 23.37
N LEU A 15 7.55 2.04 23.87
CA LEU A 15 6.54 2.73 23.05
C LEU A 15 7.11 3.91 22.28
N ILE A 16 8.24 4.46 22.73
CA ILE A 16 9.00 5.51 22.03
C ILE A 16 10.49 5.19 22.08
N GLU A 17 11.21 5.48 20.99
CA GLU A 17 12.64 5.19 20.86
C GLU A 17 13.53 6.40 21.18
N GLN A 18 13.09 7.61 20.85
CA GLN A 18 13.85 8.85 21.09
C GLN A 18 12.91 10.03 21.20
N PHE A 19 13.24 10.98 22.08
CA PHE A 19 12.46 12.19 22.27
C PHE A 19 12.57 13.12 21.05
N GLY A 20 11.42 13.67 20.62
CA GLY A 20 11.39 14.70 19.57
C GLY A 20 11.51 14.19 18.13
N THR A 21 11.64 12.88 17.89
CA THR A 21 11.75 12.33 16.53
C THR A 21 10.41 12.02 15.85
N GLY A 22 9.29 12.11 16.59
CA GLY A 22 7.96 11.73 16.12
C GLY A 22 7.53 12.44 14.83
N VAL A 23 7.69 13.77 14.75
CA VAL A 23 7.31 14.55 13.55
C VAL A 23 8.13 14.12 12.33
N ARG A 24 9.44 13.94 12.49
CA ARG A 24 10.31 13.45 11.42
C ARG A 24 9.87 12.05 10.95
N ARG A 25 9.57 11.13 11.87
CA ARG A 25 9.10 9.77 11.53
C ARG A 25 7.77 9.77 10.78
N ILE A 26 6.85 10.67 11.16
CA ILE A 26 5.59 10.87 10.43
C ILE A 26 5.91 11.32 9.01
N ASN A 27 6.71 12.37 8.83
CA ASN A 27 7.07 12.85 7.50
C ASN A 27 7.79 11.80 6.65
N ASP A 28 8.74 11.07 7.23
CA ASP A 28 9.50 10.01 6.55
C ASP A 28 8.57 8.87 6.08
N SER A 29 7.56 8.49 6.88
CA SER A 29 6.57 7.46 6.50
C SER A 29 5.70 7.86 5.31
N TYR A 30 5.52 9.16 5.06
CA TYR A 30 4.72 9.70 3.98
C TYR A 30 5.56 10.26 2.82
N ARG A 31 6.89 10.09 2.84
CA ARG A 31 7.81 10.70 1.86
C ARG A 31 7.46 10.39 0.40
N SER A 32 6.94 9.19 0.12
CA SER A 32 6.53 8.75 -1.21
C SER A 32 5.02 8.88 -1.48
N SER A 33 4.26 9.43 -0.52
CA SER A 33 2.81 9.62 -0.66
C SER A 33 2.49 10.83 -1.54
N LEU A 34 1.46 10.70 -2.36
CA LEU A 34 0.88 11.80 -3.14
C LEU A 34 0.26 12.88 -2.24
N VAL A 35 -0.23 12.50 -1.06
CA VAL A 35 -0.83 13.41 -0.08
C VAL A 35 0.01 13.39 1.19
N GLN A 36 0.42 14.57 1.65
CA GLN A 36 1.30 14.74 2.81
C GLN A 36 0.51 15.02 4.11
N PRO A 37 1.04 14.65 5.29
CA PRO A 37 0.50 15.05 6.59
C PRO A 37 0.37 16.57 6.73
N GLN A 38 -0.68 17.02 7.42
CA GLN A 38 -0.87 18.43 7.77
C GLN A 38 -0.73 18.63 9.28
N PHE A 39 -0.05 19.72 9.65
CA PHE A 39 0.17 20.11 11.04
C PHE A 39 -0.45 21.47 11.27
N GLU A 40 -1.52 21.50 12.06
CA GLU A 40 -2.18 22.74 12.50
C GLU A 40 -1.69 23.05 13.91
N ILE A 41 -1.02 24.19 14.09
CA ILE A 41 -0.47 24.63 15.37
C ILE A 41 -1.41 25.69 15.96
N PHE A 42 -1.82 25.49 17.20
CA PHE A 42 -2.60 26.43 18.00
C PHE A 42 -1.81 26.79 19.25
N ASP A 43 -2.24 27.82 19.99
CA ASP A 43 -1.49 28.38 21.13
C ASP A 43 -1.05 27.32 22.15
N ASN A 44 -1.92 26.35 22.47
CA ASN A 44 -1.66 25.33 23.48
C ASN A 44 -1.72 23.88 22.98
N SER A 45 -2.01 23.68 21.69
CA SER A 45 -2.22 22.35 21.11
C SER A 45 -1.72 22.27 19.66
N ILE A 46 -1.54 21.04 19.20
CA ILE A 46 -1.20 20.74 17.81
C ILE A 46 -2.20 19.70 17.35
N LYS A 47 -2.79 19.91 16.18
CA LYS A 47 -3.60 18.91 15.48
C LYS A 47 -2.82 18.39 14.30
N ILE A 48 -2.75 17.06 14.20
CA ILE A 48 -2.05 16.36 13.13
C ILE A 48 -3.10 15.65 12.30
N ILE A 49 -3.19 15.98 11.02
CA ILE A 49 -4.09 15.33 10.07
C ILE A 49 -3.24 14.39 9.22
N LEU A 50 -3.49 13.09 9.35
CA LEU A 50 -2.77 12.04 8.63
C LEU A 50 -3.62 11.53 7.47
N PRO A 51 -3.15 11.65 6.22
CA PRO A 51 -3.82 11.05 5.08
C PRO A 51 -3.92 9.53 5.25
N VAL A 52 -5.08 8.97 4.92
CA VAL A 52 -5.22 7.51 4.83
C VAL A 52 -4.52 7.06 3.56
N LEU A 53 -3.41 6.34 3.72
CA LEU A 53 -2.73 5.68 2.62
C LEU A 53 -3.56 4.43 2.26
N LYS A 54 -4.53 4.58 1.37
CA LYS A 54 -5.11 3.40 0.71
C LYS A 54 -4.11 2.93 -0.33
N PHE A 55 -3.31 1.93 0.03
CA PHE A 55 -2.64 1.19 -1.03
C PHE A 55 -3.73 0.45 -1.79
N ILE A 56 -3.73 0.60 -3.12
CA ILE A 56 -4.60 -0.14 -4.05
C ILE A 56 -4.57 -1.65 -3.73
N THR A 57 -3.51 -2.12 -3.08
CA THR A 57 -3.32 -3.52 -2.74
C THR A 57 -3.77 -3.94 -1.34
N ASP A 58 -4.19 -3.06 -0.44
CA ASP A 58 -4.45 -3.47 0.96
C ASP A 58 -5.64 -4.41 1.12
N ASP A 59 -6.64 -4.31 0.26
CA ASP A 59 -7.78 -5.23 0.20
C ASP A 59 -7.44 -6.54 -0.52
N LEU A 60 -6.21 -6.70 -1.03
CA LEU A 60 -5.75 -7.88 -1.75
C LEU A 60 -5.08 -8.89 -0.83
N SER A 61 -5.42 -10.16 -1.02
CA SER A 61 -4.68 -11.28 -0.46
C SER A 61 -3.23 -11.31 -0.97
N ASN A 62 -2.33 -12.00 -0.27
CA ASN A 62 -0.92 -12.10 -0.68
C ASN A 62 -0.74 -12.63 -2.12
N ASP A 63 -1.61 -13.55 -2.55
CA ASP A 63 -1.60 -14.09 -3.91
C ASP A 63 -2.07 -13.06 -4.95
N GLU A 64 -3.08 -12.26 -4.62
CA GLU A 64 -3.56 -11.16 -5.48
C GLU A 64 -2.53 -10.03 -5.57
N LYS A 65 -1.88 -9.67 -4.45
CA LYS A 65 -0.76 -8.71 -4.41
C LYS A 65 0.36 -9.14 -5.35
N ARG A 66 0.72 -10.42 -5.32
CA ARG A 66 1.76 -11.01 -6.19
C ARG A 66 1.39 -10.85 -7.66
N VAL A 67 0.16 -11.21 -8.04
CA VAL A 67 -0.30 -11.09 -9.44
C VAL A 67 -0.38 -9.63 -9.87
N TYR A 68 -0.86 -8.74 -9.00
CA TYR A 68 -0.91 -7.30 -9.25
C TYR A 68 0.48 -6.70 -9.51
N GLN A 69 1.47 -7.05 -8.69
CA GLN A 69 2.87 -6.64 -8.87
C GLN A 69 3.46 -7.12 -10.19
N ILE A 70 3.20 -8.37 -10.57
CA ILE A 70 3.70 -8.94 -11.84
C ILE A 70 3.11 -8.20 -13.06
N ILE A 71 1.84 -7.78 -12.99
CA ILE A 71 1.22 -6.95 -14.04
C ILE A 71 1.83 -5.55 -14.04
N HIS A 72 2.11 -4.99 -12.86
CA HIS A 72 2.81 -3.71 -12.72
C HIS A 72 4.24 -3.73 -13.31
N GLU A 73 4.95 -4.86 -13.17
CA GLU A 73 6.28 -5.10 -13.77
C GLU A 73 6.24 -5.30 -15.29
N GLY A 74 5.05 -5.38 -15.91
CA GLY A 74 4.87 -5.38 -17.36
C GLY A 74 4.38 -6.70 -17.97
N ALA A 75 4.03 -7.70 -17.17
CA ALA A 75 3.40 -8.91 -17.70
C ALA A 75 1.93 -8.68 -18.04
N ASP A 76 1.57 -8.79 -19.31
CA ASP A 76 0.23 -8.49 -19.82
C ASP A 76 -0.57 -9.75 -20.20
N THR A 77 0.07 -10.91 -20.39
CA THR A 77 -0.61 -12.17 -20.75
C THR A 77 -0.75 -13.15 -19.59
N THR A 78 -1.84 -13.94 -19.58
CA THR A 78 -2.05 -15.00 -18.58
C THR A 78 -0.89 -16.01 -18.52
N LYS A 79 -0.21 -16.24 -19.65
CA LYS A 79 0.96 -17.15 -19.72
C LYS A 79 2.15 -16.57 -18.95
N GLN A 80 2.51 -15.31 -19.20
CA GLN A 80 3.60 -14.64 -18.49
C GLN A 80 3.29 -14.52 -17.00
N ILE A 81 2.07 -14.13 -16.65
CA ILE A 81 1.62 -14.00 -15.26
C ILE A 81 1.72 -15.35 -14.54
N SER A 82 1.30 -16.44 -15.17
CA SER A 82 1.41 -17.79 -14.61
C SER A 82 2.86 -18.25 -14.44
N GLN A 83 3.74 -17.94 -15.39
CA GLN A 83 5.17 -18.26 -15.29
C GLN A 83 5.86 -17.48 -14.16
N MET A 84 5.63 -16.17 -14.06
CA MET A 84 6.27 -15.31 -13.07
C MET A 84 5.73 -15.54 -11.65
N SER A 85 4.42 -15.80 -11.52
CA SER A 85 3.79 -16.10 -10.22
C SER A 85 4.06 -17.52 -9.72
N LYS A 86 4.49 -18.43 -10.62
CA LYS A 86 4.56 -19.89 -10.37
C LYS A 86 3.21 -20.50 -9.97
N PHE A 87 2.10 -19.82 -10.26
CA PHE A 87 0.76 -20.34 -10.00
C PHE A 87 0.21 -21.10 -11.21
N GLY A 88 -0.56 -22.15 -10.94
CA GLY A 88 -1.30 -22.87 -11.97
C GLY A 88 -2.32 -21.97 -12.70
N ARG A 89 -2.53 -22.22 -13.99
CA ARG A 89 -3.34 -21.38 -14.88
C ARG A 89 -4.76 -21.11 -14.35
N THR A 90 -5.41 -22.10 -13.74
CA THR A 90 -6.75 -21.96 -13.14
C THR A 90 -6.77 -20.98 -11.96
N LYS A 91 -5.74 -21.02 -11.10
CA LYS A 91 -5.61 -20.11 -9.96
C LYS A 91 -5.40 -18.67 -10.45
N VAL A 92 -4.53 -18.48 -11.43
CA VAL A 92 -4.28 -17.17 -12.05
C VAL A 92 -5.56 -16.60 -12.65
N LEU A 93 -6.32 -17.39 -13.42
CA LEU A 93 -7.58 -16.92 -14.00
C LEU A 93 -8.62 -16.52 -12.93
N LYS A 94 -8.69 -17.25 -11.81
CA LYS A 94 -9.56 -16.88 -10.69
C LYS A 94 -9.16 -15.54 -10.08
N ILE A 95 -7.86 -15.34 -9.82
CA ILE A 95 -7.30 -14.09 -9.29
C ILE A 95 -7.53 -12.92 -10.27
N LEU A 96 -7.27 -13.11 -11.56
CA LEU A 96 -7.48 -12.08 -12.57
C LEU A 96 -8.94 -11.63 -12.65
N ARG A 97 -9.91 -12.55 -12.58
CA ARG A 97 -11.33 -12.19 -12.52
C ARG A 97 -11.69 -11.42 -11.25
N GLN A 98 -11.06 -11.75 -10.12
CA GLN A 98 -11.29 -11.08 -8.85
C GLN A 98 -10.73 -9.65 -8.86
N LEU A 99 -9.50 -9.49 -9.33
CA LEU A 99 -8.86 -8.18 -9.54
C LEU A 99 -9.63 -7.31 -10.55
N GLU A 100 -10.16 -7.91 -11.61
CA GLU A 100 -11.00 -7.22 -12.60
C GLU A 100 -12.33 -6.77 -11.97
N LYS A 101 -12.99 -7.65 -11.20
CA LYS A 101 -14.23 -7.32 -10.48
C LYS A 101 -14.04 -6.20 -9.45
N GLN A 102 -12.89 -6.17 -8.79
CA GLN A 102 -12.53 -5.12 -7.84
C GLN A 102 -12.07 -3.81 -8.51
N GLY A 103 -11.90 -3.81 -9.83
CA GLY A 103 -11.50 -2.63 -10.59
C GLY A 103 -10.00 -2.33 -10.57
N TYR A 104 -9.15 -3.27 -10.11
CA TYR A 104 -7.70 -3.08 -10.05
C TYR A 104 -7.02 -3.26 -11.41
N ILE A 105 -7.60 -4.09 -12.28
CA ILE A 105 -7.09 -4.37 -13.62
C ILE A 105 -8.23 -4.31 -14.64
N ARG A 106 -7.87 -4.06 -15.90
CA ARG A 106 -8.79 -4.12 -17.05
C ARG A 106 -8.29 -5.11 -18.07
N ARG A 107 -9.23 -5.83 -18.67
CA ARG A 107 -8.99 -6.75 -19.78
C ARG A 107 -9.01 -5.97 -21.10
N MET A 108 -7.98 -6.15 -21.92
CA MET A 108 -7.82 -5.60 -23.26
C MET A 108 -7.84 -6.74 -24.28
N GLY A 109 -8.80 -6.70 -25.21
CA GLY A 109 -8.93 -7.70 -26.29
C GLY A 109 -9.69 -8.97 -25.90
N GLU A 110 -9.95 -9.81 -26.90
CA GLU A 110 -10.77 -11.01 -26.79
C GLU A 110 -10.01 -12.29 -27.16
N GLY A 111 -10.43 -13.41 -26.55
CA GLY A 111 -9.87 -14.73 -26.84
C GLY A 111 -8.35 -14.82 -26.62
N ARG A 112 -7.61 -15.26 -27.65
CA ARG A 112 -6.14 -15.44 -27.59
C ARG A 112 -5.36 -14.12 -27.48
N ALA A 113 -5.96 -13.00 -27.89
CA ALA A 113 -5.35 -11.68 -27.82
C ALA A 113 -5.62 -10.97 -26.47
N THR A 114 -6.15 -11.68 -25.47
CA THR A 114 -6.46 -11.10 -24.16
C THR A 114 -5.19 -10.66 -23.44
N LYS A 115 -5.16 -9.39 -23.07
CA LYS A 115 -4.13 -8.76 -22.24
C LYS A 115 -4.76 -8.12 -21.00
N TYR A 116 -3.97 -7.97 -19.94
CA TYR A 116 -4.38 -7.32 -18.69
C TYR A 116 -3.51 -6.11 -18.41
N ILE A 117 -4.14 -4.98 -18.11
CA ILE A 117 -3.48 -3.73 -17.76
C ILE A 117 -3.99 -3.22 -16.41
N LEU A 118 -3.18 -2.45 -15.69
CA LEU A 118 -3.63 -1.80 -14.48
C LEU A 118 -4.73 -0.78 -14.80
N SER A 119 -5.81 -0.80 -14.02
CA SER A 119 -6.79 0.28 -14.09
C SER A 119 -6.16 1.51 -13.46
N LYS A 120 -6.04 2.60 -14.23
CA LYS A 120 -5.70 3.93 -13.69
C LYS A 120 -6.75 4.40 -12.69
#